data_AF-A0A225SM27-F1
#
_entry.id   AF-A0A225SM27-F1
#
_cell.length_a   1.000
_cell.length_b   1.000
_cell.length_c   1.000
_cell.angle_alpha   90.00
_cell.angle_beta   90.00
_cell.angle_gamma   90.00
#
_symmetry.space_group_name_H-M   'P 1'
#
loop_
_entity.id
_entity.type
_entity.pdbx_description
1 polymer ?
#
loop_
_entity_poly.entity_id
_entity_poly.type
_entity_poly.pdbx_seq_one_letter_code
_entity_poly.pdbx_strand_id
1 'polypeptide(L)' 'MSGITLDQAQAQLAAWLAASLAVSQNQEYTIGTRKLRRADAAVIKEQITYWQGMVAQLSAAASGRRRSLNISYGVPR' A
#
# COMPACT_ATOMS: atom_id res chain seq x y z
N MET A 1 -16.10 2.84 7.44
CA MET A 1 -14.75 3.34 7.09
C MET A 1 -14.54 3.05 5.63
N SER A 2 -14.74 4.03 4.76
CA SER A 2 -14.46 3.90 3.33
C SER A 2 -12.97 4.12 3.10
N GLY A 3 -12.15 3.28 3.72
CA GLY A 3 -10.72 3.19 3.43
C GLY A 3 -10.52 2.33 2.18
N ILE A 4 -9.52 2.69 1.39
CA ILE A 4 -9.00 1.87 0.28
C ILE A 4 -8.82 0.41 0.76
N THR A 5 -9.29 -0.55 -0.04
CA THR A 5 -9.16 -1.97 0.29
C THR A 5 -7.74 -2.47 0.07
N LEU A 6 -7.37 -3.60 0.68
CA LEU A 6 -6.06 -4.23 0.47
C LEU A 6 -5.80 -4.50 -1.02
N ASP A 7 -6.81 -4.98 -1.73
CA ASP A 7 -6.76 -5.25 -3.17
C ASP A 7 -6.48 -3.97 -3.98
N GLN A 8 -7.17 -2.88 -3.65
CA GLN A 8 -6.93 -1.57 -4.27
C GLN A 8 -5.52 -1.04 -3.99
N ALA A 9 -5.01 -1.22 -2.76
CA ALA A 9 -3.66 -0.80 -2.41
C ALA A 9 -2.59 -1.63 -3.14
N GLN A 10 -2.81 -2.94 -3.31
CA GLN A 10 -1.94 -3.82 -4.11
C GLN A 10 -1.97 -3.44 -5.59
N ALA A 11 -3.14 -3.17 -6.15
CA ALA A 11 -3.27 -2.74 -7.54
C ALA A 11 -2.52 -1.42 -7.80
N GLN A 12 -2.63 -0.46 -6.88
CA GLN A 12 -1.86 0.78 -6.95
C GLN A 12 -0.35 0.50 -6.89
N LEU A 13 0.10 -0.28 -5.91
CA LEU A 13 1.51 -0.64 -5.78
C LEU A 13 2.07 -1.28 -7.07
N ALA A 14 1.32 -2.19 -7.69
CA ALA A 14 1.70 -2.82 -8.95
C ALA A 14 1.83 -1.78 -10.08
N ALA A 15 0.91 -0.82 -10.18
CA ALA A 15 0.98 0.26 -11.17
C ALA A 15 2.22 1.13 -10.97
N TRP A 16 2.59 1.46 -9.73
CA TRP A 16 3.79 2.24 -9.42
C TRP A 16 5.09 1.47 -9.69
N LEU A 17 5.11 0.15 -9.47
CA LEU A 17 6.24 -0.70 -9.86
C LEU A 17 6.42 -0.75 -11.39
N ALA A 18 5.33 -0.90 -12.14
CA ALA A 18 5.35 -0.84 -13.59
C ALA A 18 5.86 0.53 -14.09
N ALA A 19 5.41 1.62 -13.46
CA ALA A 19 5.90 2.96 -13.75
C ALA A 19 7.41 3.08 -13.53
N SER A 20 7.93 2.55 -12.40
CA SER A 20 9.36 2.54 -12.11
C SER A 20 10.18 1.81 -13.18
N LEU A 21 9.68 0.67 -13.67
CA LEU A 21 10.32 -0.11 -14.71
C LEU A 21 10.32 0.63 -16.06
N ALA A 22 9.18 1.19 -16.48
CA ALA A 22 9.06 1.98 -17.70
C ALA A 22 10.00 3.20 -17.68
N VAL A 23 10.00 3.94 -16.58
CA VAL A 23 10.85 5.11 -16.37
C VAL A 23 12.34 4.76 -16.37
N SER A 24 12.71 3.59 -15.84
CA SER A 24 14.08 3.08 -15.90
C SER A 24 14.53 2.77 -17.32
N GLN A 25 13.59 2.41 -18.21
CA GLN A 25 13.81 2.23 -19.65
C GLN A 25 13.68 3.54 -20.45
N ASN A 26 13.63 4.69 -19.77
CA ASN A 26 13.46 6.01 -20.37
C ASN A 26 12.11 6.18 -21.11
N GLN A 27 11.09 5.42 -20.72
CA GLN A 27 9.72 5.54 -21.24
C GLN A 27 8.88 6.45 -20.33
N GLU A 28 7.90 7.13 -20.92
CA GLU A 28 6.90 7.89 -20.17
C GLU A 28 5.75 6.97 -19.75
N TYR A 29 5.29 7.07 -18.50
CA TYR A 29 4.16 6.29 -18.00
C TYR A 29 3.05 7.21 -17.50
N THR A 30 1.79 6.93 -17.88
CA THR A 30 0.65 7.77 -17.47
C THR A 30 -0.23 7.02 -16.49
N ILE A 31 -0.33 7.52 -15.25
CA ILE A 31 -1.27 7.03 -14.24
C ILE A 31 -2.39 8.05 -14.11
N GLY A 32 -3.58 7.67 -14.56
CA GLY A 32 -4.75 8.56 -14.56
C GLY A 32 -4.48 9.84 -15.35
N THR A 33 -4.40 10.97 -14.66
CA THR A 33 -4.14 12.29 -15.26
C THR A 33 -2.68 12.75 -15.11
N ARG A 34 -1.83 12.00 -14.42
CA ARG A 34 -0.42 12.33 -14.20
C ARG A 34 0.48 11.55 -15.15
N LYS A 35 1.39 12.25 -15.83
CA LYS A 35 2.51 11.66 -16.55
C LYS A 35 3.72 11.58 -15.62
N LEU A 36 4.36 10.42 -15.60
CA LEU A 36 5.55 10.11 -14.83
C LEU A 36 6.72 9.88 -15.78
N ARG A 37 7.84 10.54 -15.49
CA ARG A 37 9.08 10.47 -16.26
C ARG A 37 10.25 10.12 -15.36
N ARG A 38 11.44 9.97 -15.96
CA ARG A 38 12.70 9.76 -15.23
C ARG A 38 13.06 10.88 -14.26
N ALA A 39 12.62 12.09 -14.54
CA ALA A 39 12.73 13.22 -13.60
C ALA A 39 11.96 12.96 -12.29
N ASP A 40 10.86 12.19 -12.35
CA ASP A 40 9.98 11.91 -11.21
C ASP A 40 10.33 10.62 -10.47
N ALA A 41 11.50 10.02 -10.74
CA ALA A 41 11.91 8.76 -10.14
C ALA A 41 11.90 8.78 -8.60
N ALA A 42 12.20 9.95 -8.00
CA ALA A 42 12.10 10.15 -6.55
C ALA A 42 10.65 9.99 -6.06
N VAL A 43 9.70 10.67 -6.73
CA VAL A 43 8.26 10.60 -6.41
C VAL A 43 7.74 9.17 -6.56
N ILE A 44 8.14 8.45 -7.61
CA ILE A 44 7.75 7.05 -7.83
C ILE A 44 8.21 6.19 -6.65
N LYS A 45 9.46 6.35 -6.20
CA LYS A 45 10.02 5.59 -5.06
C LYS A 45 9.27 5.89 -3.76
N GLU A 46 8.96 7.16 -3.49
CA GLU A 46 8.16 7.56 -2.33
C GLU A 46 6.78 6.93 -2.38
N GLN A 47 6.13 6.96 -3.54
CA GLN A 47 4.80 6.41 -3.73
C GLN A 47 4.77 4.89 -3.55
N ILE A 48 5.77 4.16 -4.08
CA ILE A 48 5.95 2.72 -3.83
C ILE A 48 6.06 2.45 -2.32
N THR A 49 6.90 3.20 -1.62
CA THR A 49 7.11 3.02 -0.16
C THR A 49 5.83 3.28 0.62
N TYR A 50 5.08 4.33 0.25
CA TYR A 50 3.79 4.65 0.84
C TYR A 50 2.78 3.51 0.66
N TRP A 51 2.62 3.00 -0.57
CA TRP A 51 1.67 1.91 -0.84
C TRP A 51 2.09 0.60 -0.20
N GLN A 52 3.39 0.30 -0.11
CA GLN A 52 3.90 -0.85 0.67
C GLN A 52 3.47 -0.75 2.13
N GLY A 53 3.65 0.43 2.75
CA GLY A 53 3.21 0.69 4.12
C GLY A 53 1.69 0.52 4.29
N MET A 54 0.89 1.04 3.36
CA MET A 54 -0.57 0.89 3.37
C MET A 54 -0.99 -0.58 3.22
N VAL A 55 -0.39 -1.35 2.31
CA VAL A 55 -0.67 -2.79 2.16
C VAL A 55 -0.33 -3.53 3.45
N ALA A 56 0.82 -3.25 4.06
CA ALA A 56 1.22 -3.87 5.32
C ALA A 56 0.22 -3.53 6.46
N GLN A 57 -0.18 -2.26 6.58
CA GLN A 57 -1.17 -1.82 7.57
C GLN A 57 -2.54 -2.46 7.36
N LEU A 58 -3.03 -2.48 6.11
CA LEU A 58 -4.32 -3.07 5.76
C LEU A 58 -4.31 -4.59 5.96
N SER A 59 -3.20 -5.26 5.62
CA SER A 59 -3.00 -6.69 5.87
C SER A 59 -2.98 -7.01 7.36
N ALA A 60 -2.29 -6.18 8.16
CA ALA A 60 -2.26 -6.31 9.61
C ALA A 60 -3.63 -6.02 10.25
N ALA A 61 -4.38 -5.04 9.75
CA ALA A 61 -5.73 -4.73 10.20
C ALA A 61 -6.73 -5.84 9.85
N ALA A 62 -6.62 -6.42 8.65
CA ALA A 62 -7.41 -7.57 8.22
C ALA A 62 -7.12 -8.81 9.08
N SER A 63 -5.85 -9.03 9.44
CA SER A 63 -5.41 -10.14 10.30
C SER A 63 -5.70 -9.90 11.78
N GLY A 64 -5.73 -8.64 12.23
CA GLY A 64 -5.82 -8.20 13.62
C GLY A 64 -7.23 -8.16 14.21
N ARG A 65 -8.27 -8.38 13.40
CA ARG A 65 -9.68 -8.43 13.88
C ARG A 65 -10.02 -9.67 14.74
N ARG A 66 -9.00 -10.43 15.17
CA ARG A 66 -9.09 -11.52 16.16
C ARG A 66 -8.22 -11.31 17.40
N ARG A 67 -7.88 -10.09 17.80
CA ARG A 67 -7.56 -9.85 19.22
C ARG A 67 -8.85 -9.69 20.01
N SER A 68 -9.60 -10.80 20.07
CA SER A 68 -10.46 -11.10 21.21
C SER A 68 -9.57 -11.03 22.44
N LEU A 69 -9.60 -9.89 23.11
CA LEU A 69 -8.97 -9.71 24.40
C LEU A 69 -9.89 -10.42 25.41
N ASN A 70 -9.85 -11.76 25.45
CA ASN A 70 -10.48 -12.50 26.54
C ASN A 70 -9.59 -12.35 27.77
N ILE A 71 -9.63 -11.18 28.40
CA ILE A 71 -9.11 -11.01 29.76
C ILE A 71 -10.21 -11.48 30.70
N SER A 72 -10.30 -12.80 30.84
CA SER A 72 -10.98 -13.44 31.95
C SER A 72 -9.90 -13.86 32.96
N TYR A 73 -9.39 -12.90 33.74
CA TYR A 73 -8.80 -13.26 35.03
C TYR A 73 -9.97 -13.45 35.99
N GLY A 74 -10.34 -14.72 36.17
CA GLY A 74 -11.38 -15.12 37.10
C GLY A 74 -11.06 -14.63 38.51
N VAL A 75 -12.03 -13.95 39.11
CA VAL A 75 -12.15 -13.84 40.58
C VAL A 75 -13.23 -14.84 40.96
N PRO A 76 -12.86 -15.98 41.58
CA PRO A 76 -13.29 -16.24 42.96
C PRO A 76 -12.22 -17.05 43.73
N ARG A 77 -11.95 -16.89 45.03
CA ARG A 77 -12.78 -16.80 46.24
C ARG A 77 -11.83 -16.63 47.42
#